data_AF-A0AAP0RUH6-F1
#
_entry.id   AF-A0AAP0RUH6-F1
#
_cell.length_a   1.000
_cell.length_b   1.000
_cell.length_c   1.000
_cell.angle_alpha   90.00
_cell.angle_beta   90.00
_cell.angle_gamma   90.00
#
_symmetry.space_group_name_H-M   'P 1'
#
loop_
_entity.id
_entity.type
_entity.pdbx_description
1 polymer ?
#
loop_
_entity_poly.entity_id
_entity_poly.type
_entity_poly.pdbx_seq_one_letter_code
_entity_poly.pdbx_strand_id
1 'polypeptide(L)'
;MKNIGYWVCGVVLSSLCADGKPCLEMEKLAAGGFVNSSFIGVDSSICKELMEKGGVLKEVKEVNDAVASLEASIVTGQSSEAAEELQRRLEVFEKLLDGLGKEVDHLFADVLAWRNKLLDSLRLQKG
;
A
#
# COMPACT_ATOMS: atom_id res chain seq x y z
N MET A 1 -0.65 -17.36 -7.75
CA MET A 1 -0.35 -16.75 -6.43
C MET A 1 0.79 -15.73 -6.48
N LYS A 2 1.95 -16.01 -7.10
CA LYS A 2 3.05 -15.03 -7.22
C LYS A 2 2.63 -13.68 -7.83
N ASN A 3 1.80 -13.69 -8.88
CA ASN A 3 1.32 -12.45 -9.53
C ASN A 3 0.37 -11.60 -8.68
N ILE A 4 -0.42 -12.17 -7.75
CA ILE A 4 -1.29 -11.38 -6.87
C ILE A 4 -0.45 -10.62 -5.84
N GLY A 5 0.61 -11.27 -5.33
CA GLY A 5 1.53 -10.65 -4.38
C GLY A 5 2.26 -9.47 -5.02
N TYR A 6 2.74 -9.64 -6.26
CA TYR A 6 3.32 -8.53 -7.01
C TYR A 6 2.32 -7.39 -7.22
N TRP A 7 1.09 -7.68 -7.65
CA TRP A 7 0.09 -6.63 -7.83
C TRP A 7 -0.19 -5.82 -6.54
N VAL A 8 -0.39 -6.49 -5.41
CA VAL A 8 -0.59 -5.82 -4.10
C VAL A 8 0.63 -4.98 -3.72
N CYS A 9 1.84 -5.50 -3.90
CA CYS A 9 3.07 -4.74 -3.65
C CYS A 9 3.17 -3.50 -4.55
N GLY A 10 2.73 -3.58 -5.81
CA GLY A 10 2.74 -2.48 -6.77
C GLY A 10 1.82 -1.35 -6.35
N VAL A 11 0.60 -1.68 -5.93
CA VAL A 11 -0.38 -0.71 -5.40
C VAL A 11 0.14 -0.02 -4.14
N VAL A 12 0.70 -0.79 -3.19
CA VAL A 12 1.26 -0.25 -1.94
C VAL A 12 2.49 0.63 -2.20
N LEU A 13 3.38 0.23 -3.09
CA LEU A 13 4.56 1.04 -3.44
C LEU A 13 4.17 2.33 -4.16
N SER A 14 3.19 2.28 -5.05
CA SER A 14 2.70 3.47 -5.73
C SER A 14 2.02 4.47 -4.81
N SER A 15 1.30 4.00 -3.79
CA SER A 15 0.67 4.87 -2.81
C SER A 15 1.70 5.54 -1.90
N LEU A 16 2.75 4.82 -1.51
CA LEU A 16 3.86 5.35 -0.70
C LEU A 16 4.72 6.34 -1.48
N CYS A 17 5.00 6.07 -2.75
CA CYS A 17 5.84 6.94 -3.59
C CYS A 17 5.08 8.12 -4.21
N ALA A 18 3.75 8.18 -4.07
CA ALA A 18 2.89 9.11 -4.80
C ALA A 18 3.19 9.14 -6.31
N ASP A 19 3.62 8.00 -6.84
CA ASP A 19 4.00 7.79 -8.23
C ASP A 19 3.25 6.56 -8.71
N GLY A 20 2.56 6.66 -9.85
CA GLY A 20 1.85 5.53 -10.45
C GLY A 20 2.78 4.52 -11.14
N LYS A 21 4.07 4.83 -11.29
CA LYS A 21 5.04 4.01 -12.00
C LYS A 21 5.25 2.61 -11.38
N PRO A 22 5.34 2.43 -10.05
CA PRO A 22 5.34 1.09 -9.43
C PRO A 22 4.09 0.23 -9.74
N CYS A 23 2.88 0.82 -9.76
CA CYS A 23 1.60 0.20 -10.16
C CYS A 23 1.75 -0.36 -11.59
N LEU A 24 2.16 0.51 -12.52
CA LEU A 24 2.31 0.20 -13.94
C LEU A 24 3.40 -0.83 -14.25
N GLU A 25 4.54 -0.77 -13.56
CA GLU A 25 5.64 -1.71 -13.77
C GLU A 25 5.29 -3.10 -13.20
N MET A 26 4.56 -3.17 -12.09
CA MET A 26 4.06 -4.45 -11.58
C MET A 26 2.88 -5.00 -12.39
N GLU A 27 2.05 -4.15 -13.01
CA GLU A 27 1.04 -4.53 -13.99
C GLU A 27 1.69 -5.22 -15.21
N LYS A 28 2.78 -4.66 -15.76
CA LYS A 28 3.55 -5.28 -16.86
C LYS A 28 4.13 -6.64 -16.47
N LEU A 29 4.62 -6.79 -15.24
CA LEU A 29 5.14 -8.05 -14.72
C LEU A 29 4.02 -9.09 -14.52
N ALA A 30 2.81 -8.66 -14.14
CA ALA A 30 1.65 -9.51 -13.96
C ALA A 30 0.99 -9.93 -15.29
N ALA A 31 1.04 -9.07 -16.31
CA ALA A 31 0.47 -9.29 -17.65
C ALA A 31 1.03 -10.53 -18.37
N GLY A 32 2.22 -11.01 -17.99
CA GLY A 32 2.80 -12.25 -18.51
C GLY A 32 2.09 -13.54 -18.08
N GLY A 33 1.08 -13.48 -17.20
CA GLY A 33 0.38 -14.70 -16.75
C GLY A 33 -0.93 -14.51 -15.99
N PHE A 34 -1.48 -13.29 -15.92
CA PHE A 34 -2.72 -13.00 -15.18
C PHE A 34 -3.69 -12.17 -16.03
N VAL A 35 -4.36 -12.84 -16.97
CA VAL A 35 -5.49 -12.26 -17.71
C VAL A 35 -6.78 -12.75 -17.08
N ASN A 36 -7.06 -12.32 -15.84
CA ASN A 36 -8.41 -12.45 -15.29
C ASN A 36 -9.09 -11.09 -15.43
N SER A 37 -10.07 -11.02 -16.33
CA SER A 37 -10.82 -9.80 -16.70
C SER A 37 -11.41 -9.06 -15.50
N SER A 38 -11.75 -9.79 -14.43
CA SER A 38 -12.28 -9.24 -13.18
C SER A 38 -11.26 -8.40 -12.41
N PHE A 39 -9.96 -8.70 -12.51
CA PHE A 39 -8.91 -7.93 -11.85
C PHE A 39 -8.47 -6.73 -12.68
N ILE A 40 -8.52 -6.80 -14.01
CA ILE A 40 -8.22 -5.65 -14.89
C ILE A 40 -9.14 -4.46 -14.57
N GLY A 41 -10.42 -4.71 -14.28
CA GLY A 41 -11.36 -3.65 -13.88
C GLY A 41 -11.08 -3.07 -12.48
N VAL A 42 -10.60 -3.89 -11.56
CA VAL A 42 -10.24 -3.49 -10.19
C VAL A 42 -8.90 -2.76 -10.17
N ASP A 43 -7.93 -3.23 -10.95
CA ASP A 43 -6.62 -2.62 -11.18
C ASP A 43 -6.76 -1.25 -11.84
N SER A 44 -7.56 -1.18 -12.91
CA SER A 44 -7.89 0.10 -13.56
C SER A 44 -8.61 1.05 -12.62
N SER A 45 -9.53 0.60 -11.77
CA SER A 45 -10.19 1.50 -10.79
C SER A 45 -9.26 1.93 -9.68
N ILE A 46 -8.39 1.05 -9.17
CA ILE A 46 -7.48 1.37 -8.06
C ILE A 46 -6.32 2.24 -8.54
N CYS A 47 -5.61 1.89 -9.61
CA CYS A 47 -4.56 2.77 -10.14
C CYS A 47 -5.18 4.10 -10.63
N LYS A 48 -6.42 4.13 -11.15
CA LYS A 48 -7.13 5.38 -11.48
C LYS A 48 -7.51 6.18 -10.24
N GLU A 49 -8.03 5.57 -9.18
CA GLU A 49 -8.30 6.24 -7.91
C GLU A 49 -7.00 6.78 -7.31
N LEU A 50 -5.89 6.03 -7.41
CA LEU A 50 -4.57 6.43 -6.93
C LEU A 50 -3.98 7.59 -7.75
N MET A 51 -4.20 7.60 -9.07
CA MET A 51 -3.76 8.67 -9.97
C MET A 51 -4.67 9.91 -9.93
N GLU A 52 -6.00 9.74 -9.86
CA GLU A 52 -7.00 10.82 -9.79
C GLU A 52 -7.03 11.46 -8.40
N LYS A 53 -6.86 10.68 -7.33
CA LYS A 53 -6.59 11.19 -5.98
C LYS A 53 -5.10 11.33 -5.70
N GLY A 54 -4.27 11.54 -6.74
CA GLY A 54 -2.81 11.69 -6.71
C GLY A 54 -2.24 12.79 -5.81
N GLY A 55 -2.97 13.22 -4.79
CA GLY A 55 -2.38 13.75 -3.57
C GLY A 55 -1.70 12.64 -2.81
N VAL A 56 -0.41 12.85 -2.54
CA VAL A 56 0.31 12.27 -1.41
C VAL A 56 -0.68 12.03 -0.26
N LEU A 57 -0.74 10.79 0.26
CA LEU A 57 -1.53 10.45 1.45
C LEU A 57 -1.39 11.58 2.46
N LYS A 58 -2.52 12.11 2.96
CA LYS A 58 -2.53 13.33 3.78
C LYS A 58 -1.47 13.27 4.88
N GLU A 59 -1.30 12.10 5.48
CA GLU A 59 -0.35 11.82 6.54
C GLU A 59 1.11 11.84 6.06
N VAL A 60 1.40 11.35 4.85
CA VAL A 60 2.73 11.46 4.21
C VAL A 60 3.03 12.93 3.90
N LYS A 61 2.03 13.69 3.46
CA LYS A 61 2.19 15.13 3.22
C LYS A 61 2.48 15.87 4.52
N GLU A 62 1.73 15.58 5.58
CA GLU A 62 1.94 16.18 6.90
C GLU A 62 3.31 15.85 7.49
N VAL A 63 3.83 14.64 7.29
CA VAL A 63 5.21 14.27 7.68
C VAL A 63 6.22 15.08 6.87
N ASN A 64 6.06 15.17 5.54
CA ASN A 64 6.96 15.96 4.69
C ASN A 64 6.95 17.46 5.04
N ASP A 65 5.78 18.02 5.32
CA ASP A 65 5.62 19.41 5.75
C ASP A 65 6.33 19.64 7.11
N ALA A 66 6.24 18.68 8.04
CA ALA A 66 6.95 18.74 9.33
C ALA A 66 8.47 18.63 9.18
N VAL A 67 8.97 17.79 8.26
CA VAL A 67 10.41 17.71 7.93
C VAL A 67 10.91 19.06 7.39
N ALA A 68 10.21 19.66 6.43
CA ALA A 68 10.57 20.96 5.88
C ALA A 68 10.56 22.07 6.96
N SER A 69 9.58 22.04 7.86
CA SER A 69 9.53 22.97 9.00
C SER A 69 10.71 22.78 9.95
N LEU A 70 11.13 21.54 10.20
CA LEU A 70 12.28 21.25 11.04
C LEU A 70 13.59 21.72 10.40
N GLU A 71 13.78 21.48 9.10
CA GLU A 71 14.95 21.98 8.35
C GLU A 71 15.07 23.51 8.45
N ALA A 72 13.97 24.23 8.27
CA ALA A 72 13.94 25.68 8.43
C ALA A 72 14.26 26.12 9.88
N SER A 73 13.76 25.39 10.88
CA SER A 73 13.94 25.73 12.31
C SER A 73 15.35 25.41 12.82
N ILE A 74 16.05 24.46 12.21
CA ILE A 74 17.47 24.18 12.50
C ILE A 74 18.32 25.39 12.11
N VAL A 75 18.04 26.02 10.97
CA VAL A 75 18.76 27.21 10.50
C VAL A 75 18.58 28.40 11.46
N THR A 76 17.40 28.54 12.07
CA THR A 76 17.10 29.62 13.03
C THR A 76 17.48 29.29 14.47
N GLY A 77 17.96 28.07 14.75
CA GLY A 77 18.31 27.61 16.09
C GLY A 77 17.12 27.36 17.02
N GLN A 78 15.90 27.27 16.49
CA GLN A 78 14.64 27.08 17.22
C GLN A 78 13.99 25.73 16.88
N SER A 79 14.78 24.66 16.78
CA SER A 79 14.32 23.37 16.24
C SER A 79 13.52 22.48 17.20
N SER A 80 13.45 22.79 18.50
CA SER A 80 12.86 21.90 19.51
C SER A 80 11.38 21.60 19.24
N GLU A 81 10.57 22.63 19.01
CA GLU A 81 9.13 22.48 18.77
C GLU A 81 8.84 21.76 17.44
N ALA A 82 9.60 22.10 16.38
CA ALA A 82 9.46 21.44 15.09
C ALA A 82 9.87 19.95 15.14
N ALA A 83 10.85 19.60 16.00
CA ALA A 83 11.25 18.22 16.20
C ALA A 83 10.19 17.41 16.95
N GLU A 84 9.56 17.99 17.97
CA GLU A 84 8.44 17.36 18.70
C GLU A 84 7.23 17.13 17.78
N GLU A 85 6.88 18.10 16.92
CA GLU A 85 5.78 17.93 15.97
C GLU A 85 6.10 16.85 14.92
N LEU A 86 7.33 16.79 14.40
CA LEU A 86 7.75 15.73 13.48
C LEU A 86 7.64 14.34 14.15
N GLN A 87 8.11 14.22 15.39
CA GLN A 87 7.98 12.97 16.15
C GLN A 87 6.51 12.56 16.28
N ARG A 88 5.62 13.48 16.66
CA ARG A 88 4.19 13.20 16.81
C ARG A 88 3.56 12.73 15.50
N ARG A 89 3.94 13.32 14.36
CA ARG A 89 3.44 12.91 13.04
C ARG A 89 3.95 11.52 12.65
N LEU A 90 5.22 11.21 12.93
CA LEU A 90 5.78 9.89 12.68
C LEU A 90 5.09 8.81 13.52
N GLU A 91 4.79 9.06 14.79
CA GLU A 91 4.05 8.11 15.64
C GLU A 91 2.64 7.82 15.12
N VAL A 92 1.94 8.84 14.59
CA VAL A 92 0.63 8.65 13.96
C VAL A 92 0.75 7.82 12.68
N PHE A 93 1.77 8.12 11.86
CA PHE A 93 2.02 7.42 10.61
C PHE A 93 2.39 5.95 10.84
N GLU A 94 3.21 5.65 11.85
CA GLU A 94 3.57 4.29 12.25
C GLU A 94 2.34 3.47 12.65
N LYS A 95 1.42 4.04 13.45
CA LYS A 95 0.17 3.35 13.84
C LYS A 95 -0.72 3.03 12.63
N LEU A 96 -0.74 3.90 11.62
CA LEU A 96 -1.48 3.65 10.39
C LEU A 96 -0.86 2.50 9.60
N LEU A 97 0.47 2.44 9.51
CA LEU A 97 1.18 1.33 8.86
C LEU A 97 0.98 0.00 9.61
N ASP A 98 0.99 0.00 10.94
CA ASP A 98 0.69 -1.18 11.74
C ASP A 98 -0.75 -1.67 11.52
N GLY A 99 -1.71 -0.75 11.48
CA GLY A 99 -3.10 -1.05 11.12
C GLY A 99 -3.24 -1.66 9.72
N LEU A 100 -2.55 -1.08 8.73
CA LEU A 100 -2.51 -1.61 7.37
C LEU A 100 -1.89 -3.02 7.32
N GLY A 101 -0.80 -3.26 8.05
CA GLY A 101 -0.16 -4.57 8.15
C GLY A 101 -1.15 -5.64 8.64
N LYS A 102 -1.91 -5.34 9.70
CA LYS A 102 -2.94 -6.24 10.24
C LYS A 102 -4.07 -6.53 9.24
N GLU A 103 -4.53 -5.52 8.53
CA GLU A 103 -5.58 -5.66 7.50
C GLU A 103 -5.10 -6.59 6.37
N VAL A 104 -3.85 -6.38 5.90
CA VAL A 104 -3.22 -7.21 4.87
C VAL A 104 -3.06 -8.65 5.35
N ASP A 105 -2.53 -8.86 6.57
CA ASP A 105 -2.38 -10.19 7.16
C ASP A 105 -3.73 -10.93 7.26
N HIS A 106 -4.77 -10.23 7.68
CA HIS A 106 -6.12 -10.78 7.76
C HIS A 106 -6.65 -11.21 6.39
N LEU A 107 -6.51 -10.35 5.37
CA LEU A 107 -6.90 -10.66 4.00
C LEU A 107 -6.16 -11.89 3.45
N PHE A 108 -4.85 -11.99 3.69
CA PHE A 108 -4.06 -13.15 3.29
C PHE A 108 -4.51 -14.42 4.02
N ALA A 109 -4.79 -14.34 5.32
CA ALA A 109 -5.31 -15.46 6.08
C ALA A 109 -6.64 -15.98 5.51
N ASP A 110 -7.57 -15.07 5.17
CA ASP A 110 -8.84 -15.41 4.55
C ASP A 110 -8.65 -16.08 3.20
N VAL A 111 -7.85 -15.49 2.30
CA VAL A 111 -7.57 -16.07 0.98
C VAL A 111 -6.99 -17.48 1.11
N LEU A 112 -6.07 -17.70 2.06
CA LEU A 112 -5.50 -19.02 2.32
C LEU A 112 -6.53 -20.00 2.87
N ALA A 113 -7.42 -19.56 3.76
CA ALA A 113 -8.51 -20.37 4.29
C ALA A 113 -9.48 -20.81 3.18
N TRP A 114 -9.87 -19.88 2.30
CA TRP A 114 -10.70 -20.16 1.13
C TRP A 114 -10.02 -21.16 0.17
N ARG A 115 -8.74 -20.98 -0.12
CA ARG A 115 -7.95 -21.93 -0.93
C ARG A 115 -7.98 -23.34 -0.33
N ASN A 116 -7.79 -23.46 0.98
CA ASN A 116 -7.77 -24.75 1.66
C ASN A 116 -9.15 -25.43 1.58
N LYS A 117 -10.23 -24.70 1.86
CA LYS A 117 -11.61 -25.22 1.74
C LYS A 117 -11.90 -25.76 0.33
N LEU A 118 -11.47 -25.03 -0.71
CA LEU A 118 -11.63 -25.46 -2.10
C LEU A 118 -10.83 -26.73 -2.43
N LEU A 119 -9.59 -26.83 -1.94
CA LEU A 119 -8.79 -28.04 -2.13
C LEU A 119 -9.41 -29.25 -1.44
N ASP A 120 -9.95 -29.06 -0.25
CA ASP A 120 -10.60 -30.13 0.50
C ASP A 120 -11.90 -30.60 -0.17
N SER A 121 -12.71 -29.68 -0.74
CA SER A 121 -13.90 -30.07 -1.51
C SER A 121 -13.56 -30.87 -2.77
N LEU A 122 -12.47 -30.52 -3.46
CA LEU A 122 -12.03 -31.25 -4.65
C LEU A 122 -11.44 -32.64 -4.32
N ARG A 123 -10.83 -32.79 -3.14
CA ARG A 123 -10.32 -34.09 -2.66
C ARG A 123 -11.47 -35.03 -2.30
N LEU A 124 -12.55 -34.50 -1.71
CA LEU A 124 -13.74 -35.27 -1.37
C LEU A 124 -14.51 -35.76 -2.61
N GLN A 125 -14.35 -35.11 -3.77
CA GLN A 125 -14.95 -35.54 -5.05
C GLN A 125 -14.17 -36.63 -5.79
N LYS A 126 -12.97 -36.99 -5.34
CA LYS A 126 -12.11 -38.01 -5.98
C LYS A 126 -12.11 -39.37 -5.26
N GLY A 127 -12.89 -39.53 -4.20
CA GLY A 127 -13.21 -40.81 -3.57
C GLY A 127 -14.61 -41.25 -3.93
#